data_AF-A0A6J8ENS9-F1
#
_entry.id   AF-A0A6J8ENS9-F1
#
_cell.length_a   1.000
_cell.length_b   1.000
_cell.length_c   1.000
_cell.angle_alpha   90.00
_cell.angle_beta   90.00
_cell.angle_gamma   90.00
#
_symmetry.space_group_name_H-M   'P 1'
#
loop_
_entity.id
_entity.type
_entity.pdbx_description
1 polymer ?
#
loop_
_entity_poly.entity_id
_entity_poly.type
_entity_poly.pdbx_seq_one_letter_code
_entity_poly.pdbx_strand_id
1 'polypeptide(L)'
;MAASSESVGSCPSSEGWSKLQIGLAVGVPVVVVGGYLLYKRSKNKKSGKEQSPNGAKKKSSTGEDKPVQDKLESQNDLEKELSPLEKAQADKNKGNKYFKGGRYDQAIHCYTEAIKVCPPEEKQDLATFYHNRAAAYEKLMNLKMVVEDCTEALKNNSKYTKCLMRRANAAEQLGDLTQALEDVTALCILEGFQNPKSLMTADRVLKQLGQSKAKETYANRKPTMPSKHFIRTYLKAFTQDPVINEAGTLDQSSVQNGETDIPDTDSPYYEALRQMNAEKYEEIIPNCTKEIDNDQPCKCMNK
;
A
#
# COMPACT_ATOMS: atom_id res chain seq x y z
N MET A 1 -10.77 68.58 -62.53
CA MET A 1 -9.73 67.73 -63.16
C MET A 1 -8.39 68.11 -62.55
N ALA A 2 -7.97 67.42 -61.50
CA ALA A 2 -6.68 67.60 -60.81
C ALA A 2 -6.43 66.40 -59.87
N ALA A 3 -5.15 66.22 -59.50
CA ALA A 3 -4.49 65.21 -58.64
C ALA A 3 -3.96 64.00 -59.42
N SER A 4 -2.66 63.87 -59.76
CA SER A 4 -1.39 63.96 -59.00
C SER A 4 -1.09 62.73 -58.13
N SER A 5 -0.10 61.95 -58.59
CA SER A 5 1.04 61.30 -57.90
C SER A 5 0.92 60.89 -56.42
N GLU A 6 1.31 59.65 -56.08
CA GLU A 6 2.59 59.35 -55.40
C GLU A 6 2.79 57.85 -55.02
N SER A 7 4.08 57.48 -55.07
CA SER A 7 4.85 56.38 -54.50
C SER A 7 4.24 55.43 -53.45
N VAL A 8 4.52 54.13 -53.61
CA VAL A 8 4.53 53.15 -52.50
C VAL A 8 5.98 52.81 -52.15
N GLY A 9 6.43 53.30 -50.99
CA GLY A 9 7.73 53.02 -50.40
C GLY A 9 7.77 51.67 -49.69
N SER A 10 8.92 51.00 -49.81
CA SER A 10 9.28 49.79 -49.09
C SER A 10 9.87 50.15 -47.72
N CYS A 11 9.35 49.57 -46.63
CA CYS A 11 9.96 49.66 -45.29
C CYS A 11 10.55 48.30 -44.88
N PRO A 12 11.73 48.25 -44.25
CA PRO A 12 12.36 47.02 -43.81
C PRO A 12 11.73 46.56 -42.49
N SER A 13 11.35 45.28 -42.45
CA SER A 13 10.93 44.57 -41.24
C SER A 13 12.09 44.47 -40.25
N SER A 14 11.91 45.07 -39.07
CA SER A 14 12.76 44.82 -37.90
C SER A 14 12.53 43.40 -37.40
N GLU A 15 13.57 42.56 -37.43
CA GLU A 15 13.58 41.22 -36.85
C GLU A 15 13.57 41.33 -35.32
N GLY A 16 12.36 41.43 -34.76
CA GLY A 16 12.13 41.25 -33.33
C GLY A 16 12.37 39.80 -32.93
N TRP A 17 13.13 39.59 -31.86
CA TRP A 17 13.44 38.25 -31.35
C TRP A 17 12.16 37.50 -31.01
N SER A 18 12.08 36.24 -31.43
CA SER A 18 10.91 35.40 -31.14
C SER A 18 10.72 35.25 -29.63
N LYS A 19 9.47 35.14 -29.18
CA LYS A 19 9.12 34.99 -27.75
C LYS A 19 9.87 33.82 -27.08
N LEU A 20 10.20 32.78 -27.84
CA LEU A 20 11.02 31.64 -27.40
C LEU A 20 12.49 32.00 -27.20
N GLN A 21 13.09 32.81 -28.08
CA GLN A 21 14.47 33.29 -27.92
C GLN A 21 14.60 34.20 -26.70
N ILE A 22 13.62 35.07 -26.43
CA ILE A 22 13.60 35.90 -25.22
C ILE A 22 13.45 35.02 -23.96
N GLY A 23 12.57 34.02 -23.99
CA GLY A 23 12.40 33.06 -22.91
C GLY A 23 13.69 32.28 -22.59
N LEU A 24 14.44 31.87 -23.62
CA LEU A 24 15.70 31.16 -23.46
C LEU A 24 16.82 32.10 -22.97
N ALA A 25 16.90 33.33 -23.50
CA ALA A 25 17.88 34.33 -23.11
C ALA A 25 17.74 34.80 -21.66
N VAL A 26 16.51 34.90 -21.14
CA VAL A 26 16.25 35.32 -19.74
C VAL A 26 16.20 34.13 -18.78
N GLY A 27 15.70 32.98 -19.22
CA GLY A 27 15.53 31.80 -18.37
C GLY A 27 16.85 31.13 -17.96
N VAL A 28 17.80 31.00 -18.90
CA VAL A 28 19.07 30.30 -18.63
C VAL A 28 19.94 31.03 -17.59
N PRO A 29 20.16 32.36 -17.66
CA PRO A 29 20.93 33.07 -16.65
C PRO A 29 20.31 32.98 -15.25
N VAL A 30 18.97 33.07 -15.13
CA VAL A 30 18.28 33.03 -13.84
C VAL A 30 18.42 31.66 -13.18
N VAL A 31 18.31 30.58 -13.95
CA VAL A 31 18.48 29.21 -13.43
C VAL A 31 19.93 28.95 -13.03
N VAL A 32 20.92 29.41 -13.81
CA VAL A 32 22.34 29.25 -13.49
C VAL A 32 22.72 30.06 -12.24
N VAL A 33 22.28 31.32 -12.15
CA VAL A 33 22.55 32.18 -10.98
C VAL A 33 21.82 31.66 -9.74
N GLY A 34 20.55 31.28 -9.86
CA GLY A 34 19.77 30.68 -8.77
C GLY A 34 20.37 29.36 -8.28
N GLY A 35 20.76 28.48 -9.20
CA GLY A 35 21.46 27.23 -8.91
C GLY A 35 22.81 27.47 -8.23
N TYR A 36 23.60 28.44 -8.70
CA TYR A 36 24.87 28.81 -8.10
C TYR A 36 24.73 29.38 -6.67
N LEU A 37 23.70 30.21 -6.42
CA LEU A 37 23.43 30.75 -5.09
C LEU A 37 22.99 29.66 -4.11
N LEU A 38 22.14 28.72 -4.54
CA LEU A 38 21.75 27.57 -3.71
C LEU A 38 22.95 26.64 -3.44
N TYR A 39 23.80 26.42 -4.44
CA TYR A 39 25.03 25.63 -4.30
C TYR A 39 26.02 26.28 -3.31
N LYS A 40 26.26 27.60 -3.41
CA LYS A 40 27.13 28.34 -2.49
C LYS A 40 26.58 28.34 -1.06
N ARG A 41 25.25 28.45 -0.90
CA ARG A 41 24.57 28.36 0.41
C ARG A 41 24.68 26.95 1.03
N SER A 42 24.69 25.91 0.20
CA SER A 42 24.95 24.53 0.62
C SER A 42 26.40 24.31 1.05
N LYS A 43 27.37 24.91 0.34
CA LYS A 43 28.80 24.80 0.67
C LYS A 43 29.16 25.52 1.98
N ASN A 44 28.57 26.69 2.26
CA ASN A 44 28.74 27.40 3.53
C ASN A 44 28.15 26.65 4.74
N LYS A 45 27.19 25.74 4.55
CA LYS A 45 26.71 24.85 5.62
C LYS A 45 27.68 23.69 5.92
N LYS A 46 28.59 23.35 5.00
CA LYS A 46 29.60 22.30 5.18
C LYS A 46 30.94 22.82 5.73
N SER A 47 31.22 24.13 5.69
CA SER A 47 32.46 24.72 6.22
C SER A 47 32.37 25.16 7.69
N GLY A 48 31.30 24.81 8.41
CA GLY A 48 31.04 25.23 9.80
C GLY A 48 30.95 24.10 10.81
N LYS A 49 31.74 23.02 10.67
CA LYS A 49 31.88 21.98 11.71
C LYS A 49 33.31 21.44 11.82
N GLU A 50 33.97 21.92 12.87
CA GLU A 50 34.97 21.30 13.77
C GLU A 50 36.27 20.67 13.23
N GLN A 51 37.38 21.17 13.76
CA GLN A 51 38.50 20.34 14.21
C GLN A 51 39.24 21.01 15.38
N SER A 52 39.32 20.31 16.52
CA SER A 52 40.48 20.26 17.42
C SER A 52 40.27 19.16 18.48
N PRO A 53 41.31 18.63 19.15
CA PRO A 53 42.57 18.08 18.60
C PRO A 53 42.93 16.72 19.25
N ASN A 54 43.94 16.02 18.71
CA ASN A 54 44.80 15.17 19.56
C ASN A 54 46.17 14.86 18.95
N GLY A 55 47.23 15.05 19.75
CA GLY A 55 48.47 14.27 19.69
C GLY A 55 49.74 14.93 19.13
N ALA A 56 50.58 15.53 20.00
CA ALA A 56 52.04 15.51 19.86
C ALA A 56 52.76 15.94 21.17
N LYS A 57 53.77 15.16 21.57
CA LYS A 57 54.65 15.33 22.75
C LYS A 57 55.81 16.33 22.51
N LYS A 58 56.36 16.79 23.64
CA LYS A 58 57.72 17.33 23.94
C LYS A 58 58.01 18.82 23.62
N LYS A 59 58.20 19.63 24.68
CA LYS A 59 59.52 20.03 25.22
C LYS A 59 59.43 20.84 26.53
N SER A 60 60.33 20.47 27.43
CA SER A 60 60.84 21.10 28.66
C SER A 60 61.17 22.60 28.56
N SER A 61 60.81 23.38 29.59
CA SER A 61 61.74 24.14 30.46
C SER A 61 61.02 24.88 31.60
N THR A 62 61.45 24.64 32.84
CA THR A 62 61.64 25.57 34.00
C THR A 62 60.98 26.96 33.93
N GLY A 63 60.31 27.53 34.93
CA GLY A 63 60.13 27.26 36.36
C GLY A 63 60.03 28.63 37.07
N GLU A 64 59.02 28.89 37.89
CA GLU A 64 58.98 29.94 38.94
C GLU A 64 57.69 29.83 39.78
N ASP A 65 57.78 30.23 41.05
CA ASP A 65 56.97 29.80 42.21
C ASP A 65 55.97 30.86 42.72
N LYS A 66 54.84 30.36 43.27
CA LYS A 66 53.87 30.94 44.27
C LYS A 66 52.81 31.99 43.87
N PRO A 67 51.68 32.11 44.62
CA PRO A 67 50.90 31.10 45.36
C PRO A 67 49.38 31.13 45.07
N VAL A 68 48.71 30.06 45.54
CA VAL A 68 47.28 29.85 45.85
C VAL A 68 46.33 31.05 45.70
N GLN A 69 45.28 30.88 44.89
CA GLN A 69 43.96 31.40 45.23
C GLN A 69 42.85 30.45 44.77
N ASP A 70 42.18 29.90 45.78
CA ASP A 70 40.84 29.33 45.70
C ASP A 70 39.93 30.16 44.80
N LYS A 71 39.32 29.49 43.82
CA LYS A 71 37.97 29.79 43.36
C LYS A 71 37.36 28.50 42.82
N LEU A 72 36.93 27.69 43.78
CA LEU A 72 35.77 26.82 43.63
C LEU A 72 34.60 27.73 43.23
N GLU A 73 34.45 27.95 41.93
CA GLU A 73 33.26 28.60 41.38
C GLU A 73 32.09 27.63 41.53
N SER A 74 31.49 27.74 42.72
CA SER A 74 30.06 27.67 42.99
C SER A 74 29.22 27.72 41.71
N GLN A 75 29.00 26.57 41.08
CA GLN A 75 27.80 26.32 40.29
C GLN A 75 26.66 26.00 41.26
N ASN A 76 26.26 27.02 42.01
CA ASN A 76 24.88 27.17 42.43
C ASN A 76 24.10 27.69 41.22
N ASP A 77 23.93 26.83 40.21
CA ASP A 77 22.91 27.04 39.20
C ASP A 77 21.65 26.34 39.71
N LEU A 78 20.81 27.16 40.33
CA LEU A 78 19.41 26.89 40.66
C LEU A 78 18.83 25.76 39.80
N GLU A 79 18.61 24.59 40.39
CA GLU A 79 17.78 23.54 39.80
C GLU A 79 16.39 24.14 39.62
N LYS A 80 16.14 24.72 38.44
CA LYS A 80 14.81 25.06 38.01
C LYS A 80 14.07 23.73 37.95
N GLU A 81 13.21 23.47 38.93
CA GLU A 81 12.40 22.26 38.96
C GLU A 81 11.66 22.14 37.63
N LEU A 82 12.15 21.27 36.75
CA LEU A 82 11.50 21.03 35.46
C LEU A 82 10.13 20.42 35.74
N SER A 83 9.12 20.97 35.08
CA SER A 83 7.78 20.41 35.12
C SER A 83 7.80 18.95 34.65
N PRO A 84 6.85 18.10 35.10
CA PRO A 84 6.78 16.71 34.65
C PRO A 84 6.77 16.56 33.13
N LEU A 85 6.08 17.47 32.43
CA LEU A 85 6.05 17.51 30.96
C LEU A 85 7.42 17.84 30.36
N GLU A 86 8.13 18.83 30.89
CA GLU A 86 9.47 19.17 30.38
C GLU A 86 10.47 18.03 30.62
N LYS A 87 10.37 17.32 31.76
CA LYS A 87 11.14 16.10 32.03
C LYS A 87 10.82 15.02 30.98
N ALA A 88 9.54 14.77 30.71
CA ALA A 88 9.12 13.80 29.69
C ALA A 88 9.65 14.16 28.29
N GLN A 89 9.61 15.43 27.92
CA GLN A 89 10.15 15.91 26.64
C GLN A 89 11.68 15.77 26.57
N ALA A 90 12.39 16.01 27.67
CA ALA A 90 13.83 15.78 27.76
C ALA A 90 14.18 14.30 27.55
N ASP A 91 13.44 13.39 28.18
CA ASP A 91 13.61 11.94 28.01
C ASP A 91 13.27 11.47 26.60
N LYS A 92 12.20 11.98 25.98
CA LYS A 92 11.94 11.77 24.54
C LYS A 92 13.13 12.21 23.70
N ASN A 93 13.69 13.39 23.95
CA ASN A 93 14.82 13.90 23.17
C ASN A 93 16.08 13.06 23.37
N LYS A 94 16.31 12.54 24.57
CA LYS A 94 17.37 11.57 24.88
C LYS A 94 17.15 10.25 24.12
N GLY A 95 15.92 9.73 24.14
CA GLY A 95 15.51 8.56 23.36
C GLY A 95 15.73 8.75 21.85
N ASN A 96 15.39 9.92 21.32
CA ASN A 96 15.64 10.27 19.91
C ASN A 96 17.14 10.26 19.55
N LYS A 97 18.02 10.70 20.46
CA LYS A 97 19.48 10.61 20.27
C LYS A 97 19.93 9.15 20.20
N TYR A 98 19.46 8.31 21.12
CA TYR A 98 19.76 6.87 21.10
C TYR A 98 19.23 6.16 19.85
N PHE A 99 17.99 6.47 19.46
CA PHE A 99 17.35 5.92 18.27
C PHE A 99 18.13 6.26 16.98
N LYS A 100 18.55 7.52 16.84
CA LYS A 100 19.40 7.95 15.71
C LYS A 100 20.79 7.28 15.73
N GLY A 101 21.30 6.96 16.92
CA GLY A 101 22.53 6.21 17.10
C GLY A 101 22.40 4.69 16.98
N GLY A 102 21.23 4.16 16.59
CA GLY A 102 20.99 2.72 16.44
C GLY A 102 20.89 1.94 17.75
N ARG A 103 20.89 2.62 18.91
CA ARG A 103 20.80 1.99 20.23
C ARG A 103 19.33 1.93 20.65
N TYR A 104 18.59 0.98 20.09
CA TYR A 104 17.13 0.94 20.20
C TYR A 104 16.64 0.57 21.61
N ASP A 105 17.31 -0.34 22.32
CA ASP A 105 16.94 -0.69 23.71
C ASP A 105 17.04 0.52 24.65
N GLN A 106 18.12 1.29 24.52
CA GLN A 106 18.31 2.53 25.28
C GLN A 106 17.26 3.59 24.91
N ALA A 107 16.87 3.66 23.64
CA ALA A 107 15.80 4.53 23.20
C ALA A 107 14.45 4.13 23.83
N ILE A 108 14.13 2.83 23.85
CA ILE A 108 12.93 2.28 24.48
C ILE A 108 12.89 2.64 25.96
N HIS A 109 14.01 2.50 26.67
CA HIS A 109 14.08 2.87 28.07
C HIS A 109 13.77 4.35 28.28
N CYS A 110 14.41 5.25 27.52
CA CYS A 110 14.13 6.68 27.60
C CYS A 110 12.68 7.05 27.25
N TYR A 111 12.08 6.44 26.22
CA TYR A 111 10.68 6.68 25.92
C TYR A 111 9.73 6.14 27.00
N THR A 112 10.11 5.03 27.64
CA THR A 112 9.33 4.47 28.76
C THR A 112 9.36 5.38 29.97
N GLU A 113 10.51 5.97 30.29
CA GLU A 113 10.58 7.00 31.33
C GLU A 113 9.76 8.24 30.96
N ALA A 114 9.84 8.70 29.71
CA ALA A 114 9.00 9.80 29.21
C ALA A 114 7.50 9.53 29.39
N ILE A 115 7.03 8.30 29.11
CA ILE A 115 5.62 7.90 29.30
C ILE A 115 5.25 7.90 30.78
N LYS A 116 6.14 7.44 31.68
CA LYS A 116 5.87 7.39 33.13
C LYS A 116 5.74 8.77 33.76
N VAL A 117 6.57 9.73 33.34
CA VAL A 117 6.60 11.07 33.93
C VAL A 117 5.63 12.05 33.26
N CYS A 118 5.11 11.71 32.07
CA CYS A 118 4.16 12.56 31.36
C CYS A 118 2.81 12.59 32.10
N PRO A 119 2.24 13.79 32.35
CA PRO A 119 0.89 13.89 32.87
C PRO A 119 -0.15 13.23 31.92
N PRO A 120 -1.18 12.55 32.46
CA PRO A 120 -2.20 11.88 31.65
C PRO A 120 -3.09 12.85 30.85
N GLU A 121 -3.13 14.12 31.23
CA GLU A 121 -3.86 15.17 30.52
C GLU A 121 -3.19 15.50 29.16
N GLU A 122 -1.88 15.28 29.04
CA GLU A 122 -1.06 15.59 27.87
C GLU A 122 -1.13 14.47 26.82
N LYS A 123 -2.35 14.19 26.34
CA LYS A 123 -2.66 13.09 25.41
C LYS A 123 -1.84 13.15 24.12
N GLN A 124 -1.57 14.34 23.59
CA GLN A 124 -0.82 14.50 22.34
C GLN A 124 0.66 14.11 22.50
N ASP A 125 1.28 14.49 23.62
CA ASP A 125 2.64 14.12 23.95
C ASP A 125 2.74 12.63 24.28
N LEU A 126 1.81 12.09 25.08
CA LEU A 126 1.71 10.65 25.34
C LEU A 126 1.62 9.84 24.04
N ALA A 127 0.72 10.21 23.12
CA ALA A 127 0.60 9.55 21.82
C ALA A 127 1.94 9.58 21.04
N THR A 128 2.66 10.70 21.11
CA THR A 128 3.97 10.86 20.47
C THR A 128 5.04 9.97 21.11
N PHE A 129 5.06 9.84 22.44
CA PHE A 129 6.02 8.98 23.15
C PHE A 129 5.78 7.51 22.86
N TYR A 130 4.52 7.04 22.91
CA TYR A 130 4.16 5.69 22.49
C TYR A 130 4.54 5.42 21.04
N HIS A 131 4.26 6.34 20.11
CA HIS A 131 4.64 6.16 18.69
C HIS A 131 6.17 6.06 18.50
N ASN A 132 6.95 6.83 19.25
CA ASN A 132 8.42 6.77 19.16
C ASN A 132 8.98 5.47 19.76
N ARG A 133 8.36 4.96 20.84
CA ARG A 133 8.71 3.66 21.41
C ARG A 133 8.35 2.51 20.47
N ALA A 134 7.16 2.56 19.84
CA ALA A 134 6.76 1.64 18.78
C ALA A 134 7.77 1.64 17.62
N ALA A 135 8.28 2.81 17.23
CA ALA A 135 9.31 2.90 16.18
C ALA A 135 10.60 2.16 16.55
N ALA A 136 10.99 2.18 17.83
CA ALA A 136 12.15 1.45 18.32
C ALA A 136 11.91 -0.06 18.37
N TYR A 137 10.72 -0.50 18.80
CA TYR A 137 10.33 -1.91 18.74
C TYR A 137 10.27 -2.46 17.32
N GLU A 138 9.83 -1.66 16.34
CA GLU A 138 9.84 -2.05 14.93
C GLU A 138 11.26 -2.30 14.42
N LYS A 139 12.24 -1.51 14.88
CA LYS A 139 13.66 -1.73 14.54
C LYS A 139 14.25 -2.99 15.16
N LEU A 140 13.66 -3.46 16.26
CA LEU A 140 14.01 -4.73 16.90
C LEU A 140 13.14 -5.91 16.40
N MET A 141 12.29 -5.70 15.38
CA MET A 141 11.34 -6.69 14.86
C MET A 141 10.37 -7.24 15.92
N ASN A 142 10.15 -6.51 17.02
CA ASN A 142 9.17 -6.89 18.04
C ASN A 142 7.78 -6.34 17.68
N LEU A 143 7.17 -6.95 16.67
CA LEU A 143 5.92 -6.47 16.06
C LEU A 143 4.72 -6.45 17.02
N LYS A 144 4.69 -7.37 18.01
CA LYS A 144 3.62 -7.40 19.02
C LYS A 144 3.61 -6.12 19.85
N MET A 145 4.78 -5.71 20.34
CA MET A 145 4.91 -4.47 21.10
C MET A 145 4.63 -3.22 20.24
N VAL A 146 4.92 -3.27 18.93
CA VAL A 146 4.55 -2.19 18.00
C VAL A 146 3.03 -2.01 17.97
N VAL A 147 2.27 -3.10 17.84
CA VAL A 147 0.80 -3.04 17.81
C VAL A 147 0.24 -2.52 19.12
N GLU A 148 0.77 -2.97 20.26
CA GLU A 148 0.36 -2.49 21.59
C GLU A 148 0.62 -1.00 21.78
N ASP A 149 1.86 -0.54 21.55
CA ASP A 149 2.21 0.88 21.69
C ASP A 149 1.43 1.76 20.70
N CYS A 150 1.25 1.30 19.46
CA CYS A 150 0.45 2.04 18.51
C CYS A 150 -1.04 2.11 18.91
N THR A 151 -1.56 1.09 19.56
CA THR A 151 -2.93 1.08 20.08
C THR A 151 -3.08 2.07 21.24
N GLU A 152 -2.13 2.12 22.17
CA GLU A 152 -2.12 3.12 23.24
C GLU A 152 -1.97 4.55 22.68
N ALA A 153 -1.13 4.75 21.67
CA ALA A 153 -1.02 6.04 20.99
C ALA A 153 -2.34 6.47 20.34
N LEU A 154 -3.07 5.55 19.70
CA LEU A 154 -4.35 5.84 19.04
C LEU A 154 -5.51 6.06 20.03
N LYS A 155 -5.46 5.45 21.23
CA LYS A 155 -6.38 5.79 22.33
C LYS A 155 -6.23 7.25 22.75
N ASN A 156 -5.01 7.76 22.76
CA ASN A 156 -4.70 9.14 23.13
C ASN A 156 -4.93 10.14 21.98
N ASN A 157 -4.59 9.76 20.74
CA ASN A 157 -4.85 10.54 19.53
C ASN A 157 -5.35 9.63 18.40
N SER A 158 -6.68 9.58 18.23
CA SER A 158 -7.34 8.71 17.24
C SER A 158 -7.05 9.07 15.79
N LYS A 159 -6.61 10.30 15.50
CA LYS A 159 -6.31 10.77 14.14
C LYS A 159 -4.81 10.71 13.81
N TYR A 160 -4.03 9.97 14.60
CA TYR A 160 -2.58 9.94 14.41
C TYR A 160 -2.17 9.05 13.22
N THR A 161 -2.13 9.64 12.03
CA THR A 161 -1.86 8.96 10.75
C THR A 161 -0.57 8.14 10.73
N LYS A 162 0.53 8.67 11.28
CA LYS A 162 1.81 7.93 11.36
C LYS A 162 1.69 6.66 12.21
N CYS A 163 0.82 6.68 13.21
CA CYS A 163 0.59 5.56 14.11
C CYS A 163 -0.29 4.49 13.43
N LEU A 164 -1.38 4.91 12.77
CA LEU A 164 -2.21 4.02 11.95
C LEU A 164 -1.37 3.28 10.91
N MET A 165 -0.50 4.00 10.19
CA MET A 165 0.37 3.36 9.19
C MET A 165 1.35 2.35 9.81
N ARG A 166 1.92 2.66 10.98
CA ARG A 166 2.86 1.76 11.66
C ARG A 166 2.16 0.51 12.18
N ARG A 167 0.98 0.66 12.79
CA ARG A 167 0.18 -0.48 13.27
C ARG A 167 -0.29 -1.37 12.13
N ALA A 168 -0.77 -0.78 11.03
CA ALA A 168 -1.15 -1.50 9.83
C ALA A 168 -0.01 -2.39 9.29
N ASN A 169 1.19 -1.82 9.15
CA ASN A 169 2.34 -2.57 8.65
C ASN A 169 2.79 -3.68 9.62
N ALA A 170 2.64 -3.47 10.93
CA ALA A 170 2.97 -4.47 11.94
C ALA A 170 1.93 -5.60 11.97
N ALA A 171 0.63 -5.26 11.91
CA ALA A 171 -0.48 -6.21 11.85
C ALA A 171 -0.39 -7.09 10.59
N GLU A 172 -0.08 -6.48 9.44
CA GLU A 172 0.13 -7.23 8.19
C GLU A 172 1.28 -8.25 8.31
N GLN A 173 2.41 -7.85 8.90
CA GLN A 173 3.55 -8.75 9.12
C GLN A 173 3.25 -9.86 10.14
N LEU A 174 2.33 -9.62 11.09
CA LEU A 174 1.84 -10.64 12.01
C LEU A 174 0.78 -11.56 11.39
N GLY A 175 0.31 -11.25 10.17
CA GLY A 175 -0.74 -12.00 9.47
C GLY A 175 -2.16 -11.57 9.81
N ASP A 176 -2.35 -10.55 10.66
CA ASP A 176 -3.66 -9.96 10.94
C ASP A 176 -4.03 -8.96 9.84
N LEU A 177 -4.43 -9.50 8.69
CA LEU A 177 -4.84 -8.71 7.53
C LEU A 177 -6.13 -7.93 7.75
N THR A 178 -6.97 -8.35 8.71
CA THR A 178 -8.24 -7.66 9.01
C THR A 178 -7.95 -6.35 9.74
N GLN A 179 -7.16 -6.40 10.81
CA GLN A 179 -6.74 -5.19 11.52
C GLN A 179 -5.93 -4.26 10.62
N ALA A 180 -5.03 -4.81 9.80
CA ALA A 180 -4.27 -4.02 8.85
C ALA A 180 -5.18 -3.26 7.87
N LEU A 181 -6.23 -3.92 7.36
CA LEU A 181 -7.17 -3.30 6.42
C LEU A 181 -7.97 -2.17 7.08
N GLU A 182 -8.45 -2.37 8.31
CA GLU A 182 -9.19 -1.36 9.06
C GLU A 182 -8.35 -0.10 9.28
N ASP A 183 -7.10 -0.27 9.72
CA ASP A 183 -6.17 0.82 9.98
C ASP A 183 -5.81 1.60 8.71
N VAL A 184 -5.53 0.90 7.61
CA VAL A 184 -5.21 1.55 6.33
C VAL A 184 -6.44 2.25 5.75
N THR A 185 -7.63 1.69 5.93
CA THR A 185 -8.88 2.34 5.48
C THR A 185 -9.09 3.65 6.25
N ALA A 186 -8.94 3.63 7.57
CA ALA A 186 -9.00 4.84 8.38
C ALA A 186 -7.94 5.87 7.96
N LEU A 187 -6.71 5.42 7.70
CA LEU A 187 -5.63 6.27 7.20
C LEU A 187 -5.97 6.94 5.86
N CYS A 188 -6.46 6.17 4.88
CA CYS A 188 -6.83 6.71 3.57
C CYS A 188 -7.96 7.75 3.67
N ILE A 189 -8.95 7.52 4.56
CA ILE A 189 -10.02 8.49 4.81
C ILE A 189 -9.45 9.78 5.41
N LEU A 190 -8.58 9.69 6.41
CA LEU A 190 -7.96 10.86 7.06
C LEU A 190 -7.06 11.66 6.10
N GLU A 191 -6.40 10.99 5.15
CA GLU A 191 -5.57 11.62 4.12
C GLU A 191 -6.36 12.06 2.87
N GLY A 192 -7.68 11.87 2.86
CA GLY A 192 -8.54 12.21 1.71
C GLY A 192 -8.15 11.48 0.43
N PHE A 193 -7.61 10.26 0.54
CA PHE A 193 -7.14 9.44 -0.58
C PHE A 193 -6.06 10.11 -1.46
N GLN A 194 -5.30 11.07 -0.91
CA GLN A 194 -4.28 11.81 -1.68
C GLN A 194 -2.90 11.15 -1.66
N ASN A 195 -2.58 10.41 -0.60
CA ASN A 195 -1.26 9.83 -0.40
C ASN A 195 -1.14 8.49 -1.15
N PRO A 196 -0.29 8.38 -2.19
CA PRO A 196 -0.18 7.14 -2.97
C PRO A 196 0.37 5.98 -2.13
N LYS A 197 1.15 6.26 -1.08
CA LYS A 197 1.75 5.23 -0.25
C LYS A 197 0.68 4.49 0.59
N SER A 198 -0.30 5.21 1.13
CA SER A 198 -1.40 4.58 1.88
C SER A 198 -2.32 3.81 0.94
N LEU A 199 -2.63 4.35 -0.24
CA LEU A 199 -3.39 3.65 -1.27
C LEU A 199 -2.74 2.35 -1.73
N MET A 200 -1.42 2.36 -1.99
CA MET A 200 -0.68 1.13 -2.35
C MET A 200 -0.68 0.10 -1.21
N THR A 201 -0.63 0.57 0.04
CA THR A 201 -0.73 -0.32 1.21
C THR A 201 -2.12 -0.94 1.28
N ALA A 202 -3.17 -0.16 1.01
CA ALA A 202 -4.56 -0.62 1.01
C ALA A 202 -4.78 -1.69 -0.06
N ASP A 203 -4.36 -1.41 -1.29
CA ASP A 203 -4.45 -2.33 -2.42
C ASP A 203 -3.75 -3.67 -2.13
N ARG A 204 -2.53 -3.61 -1.59
CA ARG A 204 -1.76 -4.80 -1.23
C ARG A 204 -2.47 -5.66 -0.18
N VAL A 205 -2.96 -5.05 0.90
CA VAL A 205 -3.67 -5.77 1.98
C VAL A 205 -5.00 -6.34 1.47
N LEU A 206 -5.77 -5.55 0.71
CA LEU A 206 -7.03 -5.99 0.09
C LEU A 206 -6.81 -7.20 -0.83
N LYS A 207 -5.77 -7.16 -1.65
CA LYS A 207 -5.43 -8.26 -2.56
C LYS A 207 -5.09 -9.53 -1.81
N GLN A 208 -4.27 -9.44 -0.76
CA GLN A 208 -3.92 -10.61 0.07
C GLN A 208 -5.15 -11.19 0.76
N LEU A 209 -5.96 -10.34 1.42
CA LEU A 209 -7.16 -10.78 2.13
C LEU A 209 -8.19 -11.38 1.16
N GLY A 210 -8.39 -10.74 0.00
CA GLY A 210 -9.27 -11.21 -1.06
C GLY A 210 -8.82 -12.56 -1.62
N GLN A 211 -7.53 -12.77 -1.81
CA GLN A 211 -6.99 -14.07 -2.25
C GLN A 211 -7.23 -15.17 -1.22
N SER A 212 -6.98 -14.91 0.07
CA SER A 212 -7.23 -15.91 1.13
C SER A 212 -8.71 -16.28 1.20
N LYS A 213 -9.60 -15.28 1.26
CA LYS A 213 -11.05 -15.52 1.28
C LYS A 213 -11.57 -16.19 0.01
N ALA A 214 -11.04 -15.82 -1.15
CA ALA A 214 -11.42 -16.43 -2.43
C ALA A 214 -11.02 -17.90 -2.48
N LYS A 215 -9.83 -18.27 -1.98
CA LYS A 215 -9.40 -19.68 -1.90
C LYS A 215 -10.32 -20.50 -1.00
N GLU A 216 -10.62 -20.00 0.20
CA GLU A 216 -11.54 -20.66 1.14
C GLU A 216 -12.95 -20.80 0.57
N THR A 217 -13.45 -19.75 -0.09
CA THR A 217 -14.79 -19.76 -0.70
C THR A 217 -14.85 -20.70 -1.90
N TYR A 218 -13.80 -20.71 -2.75
CA TYR A 218 -13.74 -21.56 -3.93
C TYR A 218 -13.66 -23.04 -3.57
N ALA A 219 -12.89 -23.39 -2.54
CA ALA A 219 -12.81 -24.78 -2.05
C ALA A 219 -14.17 -25.33 -1.59
N ASN A 220 -15.01 -24.49 -1.02
CA ASN A 220 -16.35 -24.85 -0.53
C ASN A 220 -17.48 -24.51 -1.51
N ARG A 221 -17.15 -24.07 -2.73
CA ARG A 221 -18.15 -23.63 -3.70
C ARG A 221 -18.89 -24.84 -4.26
N LYS A 222 -20.20 -24.87 -4.08
CA LYS A 222 -21.06 -25.84 -4.76
C LYS A 222 -21.13 -25.51 -6.26
N PRO A 223 -21.02 -26.49 -7.17
CA PRO A 223 -21.23 -26.26 -8.58
C PRO A 223 -22.68 -25.80 -8.77
N THR A 224 -22.84 -24.62 -9.35
CA THR A 224 -24.14 -24.05 -9.69
C THR A 224 -24.16 -23.79 -11.18
N MET A 225 -25.24 -24.20 -11.84
CA MET A 225 -25.38 -23.97 -13.27
C MET A 225 -25.42 -22.46 -13.57
N PRO A 226 -24.78 -22.01 -14.66
CA PRO A 226 -24.90 -20.64 -15.12
C PRO A 226 -26.32 -20.37 -15.66
N SER A 227 -26.62 -19.12 -16.02
CA SER A 227 -27.96 -18.77 -16.49
C SER A 227 -28.34 -19.53 -17.76
N LYS A 228 -29.62 -19.89 -17.91
CA LYS A 228 -30.13 -20.58 -19.11
C LYS A 228 -29.76 -19.86 -20.41
N HIS A 229 -29.84 -18.52 -20.39
CA HIS A 229 -29.44 -17.70 -21.51
C HIS A 229 -27.95 -17.84 -21.85
N PHE A 230 -27.07 -17.88 -20.84
CA PHE A 230 -25.64 -18.11 -21.02
C PHE A 230 -25.39 -19.49 -21.64
N ILE A 231 -26.03 -20.54 -21.10
CA ILE A 231 -25.87 -21.92 -21.60
C ILE A 231 -26.32 -22.03 -23.06
N ARG A 232 -27.53 -21.55 -23.38
CA ARG A 232 -28.06 -21.56 -24.74
C ARG A 232 -27.16 -20.79 -25.71
N THR A 233 -26.63 -19.64 -25.29
CA THR A 233 -25.73 -18.81 -26.13
C THR A 233 -24.38 -19.50 -26.33
N TYR A 234 -23.86 -20.13 -25.27
CA TYR A 234 -22.63 -20.93 -25.33
C TYR A 234 -22.79 -22.13 -26.27
N LEU A 235 -23.86 -22.93 -26.11
CA LEU A 235 -24.16 -24.08 -26.95
C LEU A 235 -24.35 -23.70 -28.43
N LYS A 236 -24.98 -22.55 -28.71
CA LYS A 236 -25.11 -22.02 -30.08
C LYS A 236 -23.79 -21.73 -30.79
N ALA A 237 -22.68 -21.59 -30.07
CA ALA A 237 -21.36 -21.46 -30.69
C ALA A 237 -20.87 -22.76 -31.34
N PHE A 238 -21.47 -23.91 -31.00
CA PHE A 238 -21.08 -25.24 -31.46
C PHE A 238 -22.07 -25.78 -32.51
N THR A 239 -22.22 -25.07 -33.63
CA THR A 239 -23.20 -25.42 -34.68
C THR A 239 -22.94 -26.73 -35.42
N GLN A 240 -21.72 -27.26 -35.34
CA GLN A 240 -21.34 -28.53 -35.96
C GLN A 240 -21.38 -29.71 -34.99
N ASP A 241 -21.85 -29.49 -33.75
CA ASP A 241 -21.93 -30.56 -32.77
C ASP A 241 -23.10 -31.51 -33.10
N PRO A 242 -22.84 -32.82 -33.30
CA PRO A 242 -23.87 -33.77 -33.67
C PRO A 242 -24.95 -33.90 -32.60
N VAL A 243 -24.62 -33.78 -31.31
CA VAL A 243 -25.56 -33.89 -30.20
C VAL A 243 -26.50 -32.68 -30.15
N ILE A 244 -25.98 -31.47 -30.40
CA ILE A 244 -26.81 -30.26 -30.47
C ILE A 244 -27.75 -30.30 -31.67
N ASN A 245 -27.27 -30.81 -32.81
CA ASN A 245 -28.08 -30.99 -34.00
C ASN A 245 -29.17 -32.06 -33.80
N GLU A 246 -28.83 -33.19 -33.19
CA GLU A 246 -29.78 -34.25 -32.81
C GLU A 246 -30.87 -33.73 -31.87
N ALA A 247 -30.48 -32.94 -30.86
CA ALA A 247 -31.44 -32.28 -29.97
C ALA A 247 -32.44 -31.42 -30.74
N GLY A 248 -31.94 -30.56 -31.64
CA GLY A 248 -32.80 -29.72 -32.47
C GLY A 248 -33.77 -30.50 -33.36
N THR A 249 -33.42 -31.72 -33.76
CA THR A 249 -34.26 -32.58 -34.64
C THR A 249 -35.31 -33.40 -33.90
N LEU A 250 -35.14 -33.70 -32.60
CA LEU A 250 -36.09 -34.53 -31.84
C LEU A 250 -37.50 -33.92 -31.71
N ASP A 251 -37.63 -32.60 -31.79
CA ASP A 251 -38.92 -31.91 -31.73
C ASP A 251 -39.72 -32.10 -33.04
N GLN A 252 -39.03 -32.27 -34.18
CA GLN A 252 -39.63 -32.41 -35.51
C GLN A 252 -40.12 -33.83 -35.81
N SER A 253 -39.52 -34.86 -35.20
CA SER A 253 -39.92 -36.27 -35.35
C SER A 253 -41.22 -36.63 -34.62
N SER A 254 -41.79 -35.74 -33.81
CA SER A 254 -43.06 -35.99 -33.12
C SER A 254 -44.32 -35.65 -33.94
N VAL A 255 -44.17 -35.08 -35.15
CA VAL A 255 -45.31 -34.58 -35.95
C VAL A 255 -45.50 -35.28 -37.30
N GLN A 256 -44.53 -36.05 -37.83
CA GLN A 256 -44.76 -36.75 -39.09
C GLN A 256 -44.26 -38.19 -39.05
N ASN A 257 -45.25 -39.08 -39.16
CA ASN A 257 -45.19 -40.48 -39.59
C ASN A 257 -45.04 -41.50 -38.46
N GLY A 258 -46.18 -42.11 -38.10
CA GLY A 258 -46.26 -43.28 -37.25
C GLY A 258 -45.70 -44.52 -37.94
N GLU A 259 -44.38 -44.64 -37.96
CA GLU A 259 -43.68 -45.87 -38.26
C GLU A 259 -42.58 -46.09 -37.21
N THR A 260 -42.75 -47.18 -36.48
CA THR A 260 -41.98 -47.60 -35.31
C THR A 260 -40.68 -48.29 -35.74
N ASP A 261 -39.59 -47.56 -35.72
CA ASP A 261 -38.27 -48.06 -35.34
C ASP A 261 -37.75 -47.10 -34.28
N ILE A 262 -38.28 -47.25 -33.07
CA ILE A 262 -37.99 -46.39 -31.92
C ILE A 262 -36.69 -46.93 -31.30
N PRO A 263 -35.53 -46.27 -31.46
CA PRO A 263 -34.36 -46.60 -30.65
C PRO A 263 -34.73 -46.33 -29.19
N ASP A 264 -34.57 -47.33 -28.33
CA ASP A 264 -34.91 -47.38 -26.90
C ASP A 264 -35.16 -45.99 -26.27
N THR A 265 -36.38 -45.46 -26.39
CA THR A 265 -36.70 -44.06 -26.03
C THR A 265 -36.62 -43.77 -24.54
N ASP A 266 -36.48 -44.83 -23.74
CA ASP A 266 -36.36 -44.76 -22.28
C ASP A 266 -34.89 -44.81 -21.83
N SER A 267 -33.91 -44.79 -22.75
CA SER A 267 -32.50 -44.63 -22.37
C SER A 267 -32.25 -43.25 -21.71
N PRO A 268 -31.50 -43.20 -20.60
CA PRO A 268 -31.06 -41.95 -19.98
C PRO A 268 -30.43 -40.93 -20.93
N TYR A 269 -29.83 -41.37 -22.06
CA TYR A 269 -29.33 -40.48 -23.11
C TYR A 269 -30.43 -39.62 -23.76
N TYR A 270 -31.51 -40.24 -24.23
CA TYR A 270 -32.61 -39.53 -24.90
C TYR A 270 -33.37 -38.62 -23.92
N GLU A 271 -33.44 -39.00 -22.64
CA GLU A 271 -34.00 -38.15 -21.60
C GLU A 271 -33.12 -36.90 -21.38
N ALA A 272 -31.80 -37.03 -21.33
CA ALA A 272 -30.89 -35.89 -21.25
C ALA A 272 -31.06 -34.92 -22.45
N LEU A 273 -31.26 -35.46 -23.65
CA LEU A 273 -31.46 -34.69 -24.87
C LEU A 273 -32.78 -33.90 -24.85
N ARG A 274 -33.85 -34.50 -24.32
CA ARG A 274 -35.14 -33.79 -24.08
C ARG A 274 -34.99 -32.68 -23.05
N GLN A 275 -34.26 -32.93 -21.96
CA GLN A 275 -34.01 -31.90 -20.94
C GLN A 275 -33.17 -30.74 -21.50
N MET A 276 -32.29 -31.00 -22.47
CA MET A 276 -31.54 -29.97 -23.19
C MET A 276 -32.47 -29.05 -24.02
N ASN A 277 -33.41 -29.62 -24.77
CA ASN A 277 -34.42 -28.85 -25.50
C ASN A 277 -35.38 -28.08 -24.58
N ALA A 278 -35.76 -28.70 -23.45
CA ALA A 278 -36.61 -28.07 -22.44
C ALA A 278 -35.89 -26.99 -21.61
N GLU A 279 -34.61 -26.69 -21.92
CA GLU A 279 -33.74 -25.77 -21.18
C GLU A 279 -33.67 -26.08 -19.66
N LYS A 280 -33.72 -27.37 -19.31
CA LYS A 280 -33.61 -27.91 -17.96
C LYS A 280 -32.22 -28.52 -17.76
N TYR A 281 -31.21 -27.66 -17.84
CA TYR A 281 -29.80 -28.06 -17.85
C TYR A 281 -29.31 -28.74 -16.55
N GLU A 282 -30.01 -28.53 -15.43
CA GLU A 282 -29.66 -29.14 -14.14
C GLU A 282 -29.84 -30.67 -14.14
N GLU A 283 -30.78 -31.17 -14.94
CA GLU A 283 -31.13 -32.60 -15.02
C GLU A 283 -30.27 -33.37 -16.04
N ILE A 284 -29.53 -32.66 -16.89
CA ILE A 284 -28.72 -33.28 -17.96
C ILE A 284 -27.57 -34.10 -17.37
N ILE A 285 -26.76 -33.50 -16.48
CA ILE A 285 -25.60 -34.17 -15.90
C ILE A 285 -26.01 -35.46 -15.16
N PRO A 286 -27.02 -35.46 -14.27
CA PRO A 286 -27.51 -36.69 -13.64
C PRO A 286 -27.90 -37.78 -14.63
N ASN A 287 -28.59 -37.43 -15.72
CA ASN A 287 -29.01 -38.42 -16.72
C ASN A 287 -27.83 -38.95 -17.53
N CYS A 288 -26.86 -38.10 -17.90
CA CYS A 288 -25.61 -38.56 -18.50
C CYS A 288 -24.81 -39.48 -17.56
N THR A 289 -24.76 -39.17 -16.26
CA THR A 289 -24.09 -40.04 -15.27
C THR A 289 -24.77 -41.40 -15.19
N LYS A 290 -26.12 -41.46 -15.18
CA LYS A 290 -26.86 -42.73 -15.21
C LYS A 290 -26.53 -43.56 -16.45
N GLU A 291 -26.40 -42.92 -17.62
CA GLU A 291 -26.02 -43.62 -18.85
C GLU A 291 -24.63 -44.23 -18.72
N ILE A 292 -23.66 -43.46 -18.23
CA ILE A 292 -22.27 -43.91 -18.02
C ILE A 292 -22.22 -45.07 -17.00
N ASP A 293 -23.00 -44.99 -15.92
CA ASP A 293 -23.04 -46.00 -14.87
C ASP A 293 -23.76 -47.29 -15.33
N ASN A 294 -24.72 -47.18 -16.25
CA ASN A 294 -25.42 -48.32 -16.86
C ASN A 294 -24.53 -49.10 -17.83
N ASP A 295 -23.53 -48.46 -18.43
CA ASP A 295 -22.60 -49.03 -19.40
C ASP A 295 -21.47 -49.83 -18.68
N GLN A 296 -21.84 -50.89 -17.94
CA GLN A 296 -20.86 -51.88 -17.47
C GLN A 296 -20.18 -52.55 -18.69
N PRO A 297 -18.87 -52.85 -18.63
CA PRO A 297 -18.14 -53.37 -19.78
C PRO A 297 -18.78 -54.66 -20.30
N CYS A 298 -19.17 -54.66 -21.58
CA CYS A 298 -19.79 -55.80 -22.25
C CYS A 298 -18.97 -57.08 -22.01
N LYS A 299 -19.48 -58.00 -21.18
CA LYS A 299 -18.99 -59.38 -21.07
C LYS A 299 -19.38 -60.21 -22.31
N CYS A 300 -18.94 -59.82 -23.50
CA CYS A 300 -19.24 -60.53 -24.74
C CYS A 300 -18.06 -60.53 -25.73
N MET A 301 -16.85 -60.86 -25.27
CA MET A 301 -15.82 -61.45 -26.15
C MET A 301 -15.25 -62.68 -25.45
N ASN A 302 -16.00 -63.78 -25.51
CA ASN A 302 -15.51 -65.13 -25.32
C ASN A 302 -16.58 -66.09 -25.89
N LYS A 303 -16.56 -66.28 -27.20
CA LYS A 303 -16.94 -67.51 -27.88
C LYS A 303 -16.10 -67.66 -29.13
#